data_AF-Q0Q5B6-F1
#
_entry.id   AF-Q0Q5B6-F1
#
_cell.length_a   1.000
_cell.length_b   1.000
_cell.length_c   1.000
_cell.angle_alpha   90.00
_cell.angle_beta   90.00
_cell.angle_gamma   90.00
#
_symmetry.space_group_name_H-M   'P 1'
#
loop_
_entity.id
_entity.type
_entity.pdbx_description
1 polymer ?
#
loop_
_entity_poly.entity_id
_entity_poly.type
_entity_poly.pdbx_seq_one_letter_code
_entity_poly.pdbx_strand_id
1 'polypeptide(L)'
;SCDLFNKNKNLDAELLKTLDNNQKQALIYFKDKLQDKKYLNDLMEQQKSFLDNLQRKKEDPDLQDRLKKTLNSEYDESQFNKLLNELGNAKAKQFLQQLHIMLQSIKDGTLTSFSSSNFNDLQNLEQKKERALQYINGKLYVEYYFYINGISNADNFFKTIMEYLKT
;
A
#
# COMPACT_ATOMS: atom_id res chain seq x y z
N SER A 1 -31.32 21.47 -7.35
CA SER A 1 -30.36 20.59 -8.04
C SER A 1 -29.03 20.71 -7.32
N CYS A 2 -28.66 19.73 -6.48
CA CYS A 2 -27.33 19.59 -5.87
C CYS A 2 -27.19 18.19 -5.25
N ASP A 3 -27.20 17.16 -6.11
CA ASP A 3 -26.82 15.79 -5.72
C ASP A 3 -25.38 15.51 -6.18
N LEU A 4 -24.41 16.17 -5.53
CA LEU A 4 -22.98 15.91 -5.74
C LEU A 4 -22.34 15.10 -4.61
N PHE A 5 -23.07 14.80 -3.52
CA PHE A 5 -22.54 14.02 -2.39
C PHE A 5 -22.93 12.53 -2.39
N ASN A 6 -23.72 12.07 -3.36
CA ASN A 6 -24.27 10.71 -3.34
C ASN A 6 -23.53 9.67 -4.21
N LYS A 7 -22.49 10.05 -4.97
CA LYS A 7 -21.79 9.11 -5.86
C LYS A 7 -20.76 8.21 -5.18
N ASN A 8 -20.16 8.64 -4.06
CA ASN A 8 -19.14 7.81 -3.39
C ASN A 8 -19.71 6.72 -2.48
N LYS A 9 -20.92 6.89 -1.92
CA LYS A 9 -21.55 5.86 -1.06
C LYS A 9 -21.96 4.59 -1.83
N ASN A 10 -22.23 4.69 -3.12
CA ASN A 10 -22.67 3.54 -3.92
C ASN A 10 -21.50 2.67 -4.44
N LEU A 11 -20.33 3.25 -4.66
CA LEU A 11 -19.19 2.55 -5.28
C LEU A 11 -18.49 1.58 -4.32
N ASP A 12 -18.33 1.96 -3.05
CA ASP A 12 -17.86 1.02 -2.02
C ASP A 12 -18.80 -0.18 -1.94
N ALA A 13 -20.10 0.08 -1.90
CA ALA A 13 -21.10 -0.97 -1.88
C ALA A 13 -21.03 -1.85 -3.14
N GLU A 14 -20.75 -1.29 -4.31
CA GLU A 14 -20.61 -2.05 -5.56
C GLU A 14 -19.34 -2.88 -5.63
N LEU A 15 -18.17 -2.33 -5.32
CA LEU A 15 -16.93 -3.11 -5.27
C LEU A 15 -17.05 -4.23 -4.23
N LEU A 16 -17.46 -3.90 -3.00
CA LEU A 16 -17.60 -4.85 -1.88
C LEU A 16 -18.56 -6.00 -2.21
N LYS A 17 -19.65 -5.75 -2.94
CA LYS A 17 -20.58 -6.79 -3.40
C LYS A 17 -19.92 -7.79 -4.34
N THR A 18 -18.90 -7.38 -5.07
CA THR A 18 -18.23 -8.20 -6.07
C THR A 18 -16.94 -8.87 -5.59
N LEU A 19 -16.50 -8.56 -4.36
CA LEU A 19 -15.35 -9.20 -3.73
C LEU A 19 -15.71 -10.58 -3.19
N ASP A 20 -14.82 -11.55 -3.40
CA ASP A 20 -14.88 -12.82 -2.68
C ASP A 20 -14.41 -12.68 -1.22
N ASN A 21 -14.49 -13.75 -0.44
CA ASN A 21 -14.13 -13.74 0.98
C ASN A 21 -12.65 -13.42 1.22
N ASN A 22 -11.76 -13.88 0.35
CA ASN A 22 -10.32 -13.68 0.48
C ASN A 22 -9.97 -12.21 0.22
N GLN A 23 -10.57 -11.63 -0.81
CA GLN A 23 -10.44 -10.20 -1.14
C GLN A 23 -11.02 -9.31 -0.05
N LYS A 24 -12.17 -9.68 0.56
CA LYS A 24 -12.73 -8.95 1.70
C LYS A 24 -11.82 -8.96 2.91
N GLN A 25 -11.22 -10.10 3.24
CA GLN A 25 -10.25 -10.21 4.34
C GLN A 25 -9.01 -9.35 4.07
N ALA A 26 -8.47 -9.39 2.85
CA ALA A 26 -7.34 -8.55 2.48
C ALA A 26 -7.68 -7.06 2.52
N LEU A 27 -8.90 -6.68 2.17
CA LEU A 27 -9.37 -5.30 2.25
C LEU A 27 -9.42 -4.80 3.70
N ILE A 28 -10.02 -5.59 4.60
CA ILE A 28 -10.06 -5.28 6.04
C ILE A 28 -8.64 -5.15 6.58
N TYR A 29 -7.79 -6.13 6.29
CA TYR A 29 -6.38 -6.10 6.68
C TYR A 29 -5.70 -4.81 6.21
N PHE A 30 -5.85 -4.45 4.93
CA PHE A 30 -5.23 -3.25 4.39
C PHE A 30 -5.72 -1.99 5.10
N LYS A 31 -7.04 -1.83 5.30
CA LYS A 31 -7.61 -0.70 6.07
C LYS A 31 -7.04 -0.60 7.48
N ASP A 32 -6.88 -1.73 8.16
CA ASP A 32 -6.30 -1.77 9.50
C ASP A 32 -4.84 -1.31 9.50
N LYS A 33 -4.06 -1.71 8.48
CA LYS A 33 -2.65 -1.29 8.35
C LYS A 33 -2.48 0.19 8.08
N LEU A 34 -3.37 0.79 7.30
CA LEU A 34 -3.30 2.23 7.04
C LEU A 34 -3.51 3.09 8.30
N GLN A 35 -4.15 2.53 9.32
CA GLN A 35 -4.38 3.18 10.61
C GLN A 35 -3.25 2.91 11.63
N ASP A 36 -2.34 1.97 11.33
CA ASP A 36 -1.29 1.56 12.25
C ASP A 36 -0.06 2.48 12.15
N LYS A 37 0.03 3.44 13.07
CA LYS A 37 1.08 4.47 13.11
C LYS A 37 2.49 3.91 13.30
N LYS A 38 2.67 2.61 13.59
CA LYS A 38 4.01 2.04 13.71
C LYS A 38 4.83 2.11 12.41
N TYR A 39 4.16 2.23 11.26
CA TYR A 39 4.80 2.36 9.94
C TYR A 39 5.06 3.83 9.52
N LEU A 40 4.84 4.79 10.43
CA LEU A 40 5.14 6.19 10.17
C LEU A 40 6.64 6.41 9.87
N ASN A 41 7.51 5.67 10.55
CA ASN A 41 8.94 5.74 10.30
C ASN A 41 9.30 5.28 8.88
N ASP A 42 8.66 4.21 8.37
CA ASP A 42 8.86 3.78 6.98
C ASP A 42 8.47 4.87 5.98
N LEU A 43 7.38 5.60 6.24
CA LEU A 43 6.96 6.74 5.42
C LEU A 43 8.01 7.86 5.42
N MET A 44 8.53 8.22 6.59
CA MET A 44 9.54 9.28 6.73
C MET A 44 10.86 8.90 6.05
N GLU A 45 11.30 7.65 6.21
CA GLU A 45 12.51 7.14 5.58
C GLU A 45 12.38 7.10 4.06
N GLN A 46 11.26 6.59 3.55
CA GLN A 46 11.02 6.56 2.10
C GLN A 46 10.90 7.98 1.53
N GLN A 47 10.20 8.89 2.22
CA GLN A 47 10.09 10.30 1.83
C GLN A 47 11.48 10.94 1.67
N LYS A 48 12.34 10.76 2.68
CA LYS A 48 13.71 11.29 2.65
C LYS A 48 14.52 10.67 1.52
N SER A 49 14.51 9.36 1.38
CA SER A 49 15.23 8.64 0.32
C SER A 49 14.77 9.11 -1.07
N PHE A 50 13.48 9.31 -1.26
CA PHE A 50 12.94 9.76 -2.54
C PHE A 50 13.32 11.21 -2.85
N LEU A 51 13.24 12.09 -1.85
CA LEU A 51 13.70 13.48 -1.98
C LEU A 51 15.19 13.56 -2.32
N ASP A 52 16.04 12.79 -1.63
CA ASP A 52 17.49 12.75 -1.87
C ASP A 52 17.80 12.32 -3.31
N ASN A 53 17.07 11.33 -3.83
CA ASN A 53 17.22 10.86 -5.20
C ASN A 53 16.82 11.92 -6.23
N LEU A 54 15.69 12.62 -6.02
CA LEU A 54 15.24 13.69 -6.91
C LEU A 54 16.21 14.88 -6.92
N GLN A 55 16.74 15.25 -5.75
CA GLN A 55 17.72 16.35 -5.63
C GLN A 55 19.03 16.02 -6.36
N ARG A 56 19.54 14.78 -6.24
CA ARG A 56 20.74 14.34 -6.96
C ARG A 56 20.55 14.38 -8.47
N LYS A 57 19.36 14.00 -8.96
CA LYS A 57 19.03 14.01 -10.38
C LYS A 57 18.57 15.36 -10.91
N LYS A 58 18.30 16.33 -10.03
CA LYS A 58 17.72 17.65 -10.36
C LYS A 58 16.38 17.51 -11.10
N GLU A 59 15.55 16.56 -10.69
CA GLU A 59 14.27 16.22 -11.32
C GLU A 59 13.08 16.77 -10.51
N ASP A 60 12.02 17.18 -11.22
CA ASP A 60 10.69 17.51 -10.69
C ASP A 60 10.69 18.42 -9.43
N PRO A 61 10.91 19.75 -9.60
CA PRO A 61 10.99 20.68 -8.48
C PRO A 61 9.68 20.76 -7.67
N ASP A 62 8.53 20.56 -8.30
CA ASP A 62 7.23 20.57 -7.64
C ASP A 62 7.07 19.36 -6.71
N LEU A 63 7.49 18.17 -7.17
CA LEU A 63 7.50 16.97 -6.34
C LEU A 63 8.50 17.09 -5.18
N GLN A 64 9.66 17.71 -5.40
CA GLN A 64 10.59 18.01 -4.32
C GLN A 64 10.00 18.95 -3.27
N ASP A 65 9.24 19.98 -3.66
CA ASP A 65 8.56 20.88 -2.70
C ASP A 65 7.52 20.12 -1.85
N ARG A 66 6.73 19.24 -2.47
CA ARG A 66 5.79 18.36 -1.75
C ARG A 66 6.52 17.46 -0.75
N LEU A 67 7.61 16.84 -1.17
CA LEU A 67 8.41 15.94 -0.33
C LEU A 67 9.23 16.66 0.76
N LYS A 68 9.40 17.98 0.70
CA LYS A 68 10.02 18.74 1.81
C LYS A 68 9.03 19.04 2.93
N LYS A 69 7.73 18.97 2.66
CA LYS A 69 6.66 19.21 3.64
C LYS A 69 6.40 17.95 4.46
N THR A 70 5.84 18.12 5.65
CA THR A 70 5.32 17.00 6.43
C THR A 70 4.16 16.36 5.67
N LEU A 71 4.25 15.07 5.37
CA LEU A 71 3.20 14.33 4.68
C LEU A 71 2.03 14.07 5.63
N ASN A 72 0.81 14.15 5.10
CA ASN A 72 -0.36 13.65 5.80
C ASN A 72 -0.17 12.14 6.05
N SER A 73 -0.42 11.73 7.28
CA SER A 73 -0.38 10.33 7.71
C SER A 73 -1.65 9.89 8.44
N GLU A 74 -2.71 10.72 8.39
CA GLU A 74 -4.00 10.38 8.97
C GLU A 74 -4.87 9.61 7.98
N TYR A 75 -5.44 8.51 8.46
CA TYR A 75 -6.36 7.71 7.68
C TYR A 75 -7.65 8.48 7.42
N ASP A 76 -8.04 8.54 6.15
CA ASP A 76 -9.28 9.14 5.68
C ASP A 76 -9.97 8.14 4.74
N GLU A 77 -11.15 7.66 5.14
CA GLU A 77 -11.92 6.70 4.36
C GLU A 77 -12.33 7.25 2.99
N SER A 78 -12.49 8.57 2.83
CA SER A 78 -12.79 9.18 1.54
C SER A 78 -11.62 9.09 0.56
N GLN A 79 -10.38 9.25 1.05
CA GLN A 79 -9.17 9.09 0.23
C GLN A 79 -8.90 7.64 -0.12
N PHE A 80 -9.18 6.73 0.83
CA PHE A 80 -9.13 5.30 0.59
C PHE A 80 -10.10 4.88 -0.52
N ASN A 81 -11.35 5.34 -0.45
CA ASN A 81 -12.35 5.03 -1.47
C ASN A 81 -12.00 5.66 -2.82
N LYS A 82 -11.41 6.86 -2.80
CA LYS A 82 -10.89 7.50 -4.00
C LYS A 82 -9.83 6.65 -4.69
N LEU A 83 -8.89 6.08 -3.94
CA LEU A 83 -7.89 5.15 -4.50
C LEU A 83 -8.56 3.96 -5.19
N LEU A 84 -9.48 3.28 -4.49
CA LEU A 84 -10.17 2.11 -5.05
C LEU A 84 -10.96 2.46 -6.32
N ASN A 85 -11.60 3.63 -6.35
CA ASN A 85 -12.32 4.14 -7.51
C ASN A 85 -11.38 4.40 -8.69
N GLU A 86 -10.23 5.03 -8.46
CA GLU A 86 -9.24 5.32 -9.50
C GLU A 86 -8.55 4.05 -10.03
N LEU A 87 -8.38 3.03 -9.18
CA LEU A 87 -7.93 1.70 -9.61
C LEU A 87 -8.99 1.01 -10.49
N GLY A 88 -10.26 1.20 -10.16
CA GLY A 88 -11.38 0.47 -10.74
C GLY A 88 -11.44 -1.00 -10.29
N ASN A 89 -12.60 -1.63 -10.53
CA ASN A 89 -12.91 -2.95 -9.99
C ASN A 89 -11.89 -4.04 -10.33
N ALA A 90 -11.36 -4.04 -11.56
CA ALA A 90 -10.42 -5.07 -12.01
C ALA A 90 -9.10 -5.01 -11.24
N LYS A 91 -8.45 -3.83 -11.18
CA LYS A 91 -7.18 -3.65 -10.47
C LYS A 91 -7.36 -3.76 -8.96
N ALA A 92 -8.43 -3.21 -8.39
CA ALA A 92 -8.72 -3.34 -6.97
C ALA A 92 -8.83 -4.81 -6.55
N LYS A 93 -9.60 -5.62 -7.30
CA LYS A 93 -9.69 -7.08 -7.05
C LYS A 93 -8.35 -7.78 -7.19
N GLN A 94 -7.60 -7.46 -8.24
CA GLN A 94 -6.29 -8.06 -8.46
C GLN A 94 -5.32 -7.75 -7.32
N PHE A 95 -5.26 -6.50 -6.87
CA PHE A 95 -4.47 -6.07 -5.72
C PHE A 95 -4.87 -6.83 -4.46
N LEU A 96 -6.16 -6.87 -4.12
CA LEU A 96 -6.66 -7.55 -2.92
C LEU A 96 -6.40 -9.06 -2.97
N GLN A 97 -6.54 -9.67 -4.14
CA GLN A 97 -6.25 -11.09 -4.33
C GLN A 97 -4.76 -11.39 -4.11
N GLN A 98 -3.86 -10.59 -4.69
CA GLN A 98 -2.42 -10.79 -4.50
C GLN A 98 -1.99 -10.50 -3.07
N LEU A 99 -2.57 -9.48 -2.43
CA LEU A 99 -2.33 -9.20 -1.03
C LEU A 99 -2.73 -10.40 -0.16
N HIS A 100 -3.91 -10.99 -0.41
CA HIS A 100 -4.32 -12.20 0.30
C HIS A 100 -3.33 -13.36 0.11
N ILE A 101 -2.92 -13.64 -1.13
CA ILE A 101 -1.98 -14.73 -1.44
C ILE A 101 -0.64 -14.51 -0.73
N MET A 102 -0.11 -13.29 -0.75
CA MET A 102 1.11 -12.90 -0.05
C MET A 102 0.99 -13.16 1.46
N LEU A 103 -0.10 -12.70 2.08
CA LEU A 103 -0.34 -12.87 3.52
C LEU A 103 -0.48 -14.34 3.92
N GLN A 104 -1.16 -15.17 3.12
CA GLN A 104 -1.21 -16.61 3.37
C GLN A 104 0.17 -17.26 3.20
N SER A 105 0.92 -16.88 2.16
CA SER A 105 2.26 -17.44 1.92
C SER A 105 3.24 -17.12 3.06
N ILE A 106 3.16 -15.91 3.61
CA ILE A 106 3.90 -15.53 4.82
C ILE A 106 3.43 -16.40 5.99
N LYS A 107 2.13 -16.45 6.27
CA LYS A 107 1.58 -17.19 7.41
C LYS A 107 1.96 -18.68 7.39
N ASP A 108 1.87 -19.30 6.22
CA ASP A 108 2.12 -20.73 6.01
C ASP A 108 3.60 -21.06 5.94
N GLY A 109 4.48 -20.06 5.83
CA GLY A 109 5.92 -20.28 5.73
C GLY A 109 6.40 -20.64 4.31
N THR A 110 5.54 -20.45 3.30
CA THR A 110 5.76 -20.88 1.91
C THR A 110 6.23 -19.76 0.99
N LEU A 111 6.46 -18.56 1.55
CA LEU A 111 6.94 -17.42 0.77
C LEU A 111 8.28 -17.72 0.12
N THR A 112 8.33 -17.66 -1.21
CA THR A 112 9.53 -17.94 -2.02
C THR A 112 10.72 -17.08 -1.64
N SER A 113 10.48 -15.83 -1.28
CA SER A 113 11.54 -14.91 -0.85
C SER A 113 12.20 -15.30 0.48
N PHE A 114 11.67 -16.23 1.29
CA PHE A 114 12.37 -16.72 2.49
C PHE A 114 13.69 -17.45 2.21
N SER A 115 13.90 -17.89 0.97
CA SER A 115 15.15 -18.47 0.48
C SER A 115 16.08 -17.42 -0.16
N SER A 116 15.68 -16.15 -0.21
CA SER A 116 16.49 -15.05 -0.76
C SER A 116 17.47 -14.47 0.26
N SER A 117 18.46 -13.72 -0.22
CA SER A 117 19.49 -13.06 0.61
C SER A 117 18.93 -12.20 1.73
N ASN A 118 17.72 -11.64 1.57
CA ASN A 118 17.08 -10.75 2.54
C ASN A 118 16.62 -11.44 3.84
N PHE A 119 16.62 -12.77 3.86
CA PHE A 119 16.21 -13.58 5.01
C PHE A 119 17.27 -14.59 5.44
N ASN A 120 18.45 -14.59 4.81
CA ASN A 120 19.53 -15.54 5.13
C ASN A 120 20.19 -15.26 6.47
N ASP A 121 20.06 -14.05 7.00
CA ASP A 121 20.49 -13.67 8.35
C ASP A 121 19.55 -14.20 9.44
N LEU A 122 18.35 -14.63 9.08
CA LEU A 122 17.37 -15.18 10.01
C LEU A 122 17.36 -16.71 9.94
N GLN A 123 17.63 -17.35 11.08
CA GLN A 123 17.65 -18.80 11.16
C GLN A 123 16.27 -19.41 11.41
N ASN A 124 15.37 -18.69 12.08
CA ASN A 124 14.03 -19.18 12.43
C ASN A 124 12.97 -18.70 11.43
N LEU A 125 12.10 -19.62 11.01
CA LEU A 125 10.94 -19.34 10.16
C LEU A 125 10.05 -18.25 10.73
N GLU A 126 9.77 -18.23 12.04
CA GLU A 126 8.87 -17.23 12.63
C GLU A 126 9.44 -15.80 12.53
N GLN A 127 10.76 -15.65 12.67
CA GLN A 127 11.41 -14.34 12.46
C GLN A 127 11.32 -13.92 10.99
N LYS A 128 11.46 -14.87 10.05
CA LYS A 128 11.30 -14.58 8.61
C LYS A 128 9.88 -14.11 8.30
N LYS A 129 8.87 -14.78 8.86
CA LYS A 129 7.47 -14.39 8.73
C LYS A 129 7.21 -12.99 9.28
N GLU A 130 7.70 -12.72 10.50
CA GLU A 130 7.56 -11.40 11.11
C GLU A 130 8.19 -10.30 10.26
N ARG A 131 9.43 -10.51 9.79
CA ARG A 131 10.12 -9.54 8.95
C ARG A 131 9.42 -9.33 7.60
N ALA A 132 8.98 -10.40 6.93
CA ALA A 132 8.25 -10.26 5.67
C ALA A 132 6.93 -9.51 5.87
N LEU A 133 6.22 -9.78 6.96
CA LEU A 133 4.98 -9.08 7.29
C LEU A 133 5.23 -7.60 7.60
N GLN A 134 6.29 -7.29 8.36
CA GLN A 134 6.71 -5.92 8.63
C GLN A 134 7.05 -5.19 7.31
N TYR A 135 7.82 -5.83 6.44
CA TYR A 135 8.21 -5.28 5.14
C TYR A 135 7.00 -4.96 4.25
N ILE A 136 6.11 -5.94 4.03
CA ILE A 136 4.92 -5.75 3.19
C ILE A 136 4.01 -4.67 3.76
N ASN A 137 3.82 -4.62 5.07
CA ASN A 137 3.00 -3.59 5.70
C ASN A 137 3.61 -2.19 5.59
N GLY A 138 4.92 -2.07 5.77
CA GLY A 138 5.62 -0.81 5.53
C GLY A 138 5.42 -0.33 4.10
N LYS A 139 5.55 -1.22 3.10
CA LYS A 139 5.31 -0.86 1.69
C LYS A 139 3.87 -0.46 1.40
N LEU A 140 2.89 -1.21 1.92
CA LEU A 140 1.46 -0.86 1.79
C LEU A 140 1.16 0.54 2.37
N TYR A 141 1.71 0.83 3.55
CA TYR A 141 1.53 2.09 4.24
C TYR A 141 2.16 3.25 3.44
N VAL A 142 3.44 3.10 3.09
CA VAL A 142 4.21 4.09 2.32
C VAL A 142 3.52 4.44 1.00
N GLU A 143 3.17 3.44 0.19
CA GLU A 143 2.61 3.67 -1.15
C GLU A 143 1.23 4.33 -1.05
N TYR A 144 0.40 3.95 -0.08
CA TYR A 144 -0.87 4.61 0.17
C TYR A 144 -0.68 6.08 0.55
N TYR A 145 0.22 6.37 1.50
CA TYR A 145 0.42 7.74 1.94
C TYR A 145 1.13 8.60 0.88
N PHE A 146 1.97 8.01 0.02
CA PHE A 146 2.47 8.69 -1.17
C PHE A 146 1.34 9.04 -2.14
N TYR A 147 0.38 8.14 -2.33
CA TYR A 147 -0.80 8.42 -3.14
C TYR A 147 -1.62 9.61 -2.59
N ILE A 148 -2.02 9.59 -1.32
CA ILE A 148 -2.89 10.66 -0.79
C ILE A 148 -2.18 12.02 -0.73
N ASN A 149 -0.87 12.04 -0.61
CA ASN A 149 -0.06 13.27 -0.62
C ASN A 149 0.31 13.73 -2.04
N GLY A 150 -0.19 13.06 -3.08
CA GLY A 150 0.07 13.42 -4.47
C GLY A 150 1.54 13.28 -4.88
N ILE A 151 2.27 12.39 -4.21
CA ILE A 151 3.63 11.96 -4.58
C ILE A 151 3.55 10.85 -5.64
N SER A 152 2.52 10.01 -5.53
CA SER A 152 2.19 8.94 -6.46
C SER A 152 0.75 9.10 -6.96
N ASN A 153 0.42 8.42 -8.06
CA ASN A 153 -0.95 8.29 -8.56
C ASN A 153 -1.44 6.85 -8.40
N ALA A 154 -2.74 6.58 -8.62
CA ALA A 154 -3.30 5.25 -8.42
C ALA A 154 -2.63 4.16 -9.28
N ASP A 155 -2.22 4.48 -10.51
CA ASP A 155 -1.52 3.55 -11.39
C ASP A 155 -0.11 3.21 -10.89
N ASN A 156 0.62 4.20 -10.39
CA ASN A 156 1.94 4.01 -9.79
C ASN A 156 1.83 3.24 -8.48
N PHE A 157 0.87 3.58 -7.60
CA PHE A 157 0.54 2.79 -6.41
C PHE A 157 0.34 1.31 -6.79
N PHE A 158 -0.51 1.05 -7.78
CA PHE A 158 -0.82 -0.31 -8.20
C PHE A 158 0.40 -1.04 -8.73
N LYS A 159 1.15 -0.43 -9.65
CA LYS A 159 2.35 -1.06 -10.23
C LYS A 159 3.36 -1.41 -9.15
N THR A 160 3.69 -0.44 -8.30
CA THR A 160 4.68 -0.60 -7.23
C THR A 160 4.25 -1.67 -6.22
N ILE A 161 3.01 -1.62 -5.73
CA ILE A 161 2.57 -2.60 -4.73
C ILE A 161 2.48 -4.01 -5.33
N MET A 162 2.06 -4.13 -6.58
CA MET A 162 1.99 -5.41 -7.27
C MET A 162 3.38 -6.01 -7.53
N GLU A 163 4.43 -5.21 -7.62
CA GLU A 163 5.81 -5.72 -7.66
C GLU A 163 6.22 -6.31 -6.31
N TYR A 164 5.94 -5.62 -5.20
CA TYR A 164 6.22 -6.13 -3.86
C TYR A 164 5.40 -7.38 -3.51
N LEU A 165 4.18 -7.51 -4.03
CA LEU A 165 3.32 -8.66 -3.79
C LEU A 165 3.67 -9.90 -4.64
N LYS A 166 4.64 -9.81 -5.55
CA LYS A 166 5.14 -10.94 -6.35
C LYS A 166 6.35 -11.66 -5.74
N THR A 167 6.98 -11.09 -4.70
CA THR A 167 8.28 -11.50 -4.14
C THR A 167 8.22 -12.57 -3.07
#